data_AF-A0A370LSG1-F1
#
_entry.id   AF-A0A370LSG1-F1
#
_cell.length_a   1.000
_cell.length_b   1.000
_cell.length_c   1.000
_cell.angle_alpha   90.00
_cell.angle_beta   90.00
_cell.angle_gamma   90.00
#
_symmetry.space_group_name_H-M   'P 1'
#
loop_
_entity.id
_entity.type
_entity.pdbx_description
1 polymer ?
#
loop_
_entity_poly.entity_id
_entity_poly.type
_entity_poly.pdbx_seq_one_letter_code
_entity_poly.pdbx_strand_id
1 'polypeptide(L)'
;MPYIAKEDRKKYIFVIENTVDLICSEKDKHAQLETLAFFVDHLRQKLDHGYPSFKIDFLDPNQKEQLLENINHFISLFPENDLFKLAGELNYILSSVIWGVLGDSLSAEPARYGYRTFIKGILWTIYHGINGAASDRLVIVLRGVFTDVIDEMYRRKTSVYENEKIAQNGDIWPLKEIAWKEEVPIDVIRGEEFKEEQES
;
A
#
# COMPACT_ATOMS: atom_id res chain seq x y z
N MET A 1 9.66 -1.55 0.90
CA MET A 1 10.59 -2.62 0.44
C MET A 1 9.93 -3.99 0.70
N PRO A 2 10.11 -5.06 -0.09
CA PRO A 2 9.70 -6.40 0.38
C PRO A 2 10.74 -7.02 1.30
N TYR A 3 10.32 -7.42 2.51
CA TYR A 3 11.16 -8.11 3.49
C TYR A 3 11.42 -9.59 3.18
N ILE A 4 10.87 -10.12 2.08
CA ILE A 4 11.16 -11.50 1.62
C ILE A 4 12.25 -11.53 0.56
N ALA A 5 12.97 -12.66 0.51
CA ALA A 5 13.96 -12.98 -0.51
C ALA A 5 13.39 -12.80 -1.93
N LYS A 6 14.19 -12.35 -2.90
CA LYS A 6 13.70 -12.05 -4.27
C LYS A 6 13.16 -13.28 -4.98
N GLU A 7 13.69 -14.43 -4.60
CA GLU A 7 13.42 -15.76 -5.11
C GLU A 7 12.02 -16.22 -4.68
N ASP A 8 11.69 -16.03 -3.39
CA ASP A 8 10.39 -16.34 -2.77
C ASP A 8 9.25 -15.43 -3.29
N ARG A 9 9.53 -14.29 -3.93
CA ARG A 9 8.48 -13.39 -4.46
C ARG A 9 7.67 -14.01 -5.59
N LYS A 10 8.31 -14.85 -6.41
CA LYS A 10 7.73 -15.36 -7.67
C LYS A 10 6.44 -16.15 -7.46
N LYS A 11 6.30 -16.89 -6.35
CA LYS A 11 5.08 -17.65 -6.03
C LYS A 11 3.85 -16.76 -5.77
N TYR A 12 4.03 -15.47 -5.49
CA TYR A 12 2.93 -14.55 -5.19
C TYR A 12 2.52 -13.64 -6.35
N ILE A 13 3.39 -13.42 -7.34
CA ILE A 13 3.21 -12.36 -8.36
C ILE A 13 1.83 -12.43 -9.01
N PHE A 14 1.47 -13.60 -9.58
CA PHE A 14 0.19 -13.80 -10.25
C PHE A 14 -1.03 -13.55 -9.34
N VAL A 15 -0.97 -14.00 -8.08
CA VAL A 15 -2.08 -13.82 -7.12
C VAL A 15 -2.19 -12.35 -6.68
N ILE A 16 -1.06 -11.65 -6.52
CA ILE A 16 -1.02 -10.21 -6.25
C ILE A 16 -1.59 -9.42 -7.43
N GLU A 17 -1.14 -9.70 -8.65
CA GLU A 17 -1.61 -9.02 -9.88
C GLU A 17 -3.13 -9.21 -10.05
N ASN A 18 -3.62 -10.45 -10.02
CA ASN A 18 -5.07 -10.72 -10.08
C ASN A 18 -5.86 -10.03 -8.96
N THR A 19 -5.31 -9.97 -7.73
CA THR A 19 -5.97 -9.30 -6.60
C THR A 19 -6.06 -7.78 -6.82
N VAL A 20 -4.98 -7.17 -7.32
CA VAL A 20 -4.96 -5.74 -7.65
C VAL A 20 -5.92 -5.44 -8.80
N ASP A 21 -5.94 -6.27 -9.84
CA ASP A 21 -6.82 -6.10 -11.00
C ASP A 21 -8.29 -6.25 -10.62
N LEU A 22 -8.63 -7.22 -9.74
CA LEU A 22 -9.99 -7.37 -9.21
C LEU A 22 -10.43 -6.14 -8.42
N ILE A 23 -9.59 -5.66 -7.48
CA ILE A 23 -9.88 -4.44 -6.72
C ILE A 23 -10.03 -3.24 -7.66
N CYS A 24 -9.13 -3.07 -8.64
CA CYS A 24 -9.13 -1.93 -9.55
C CYS A 24 -10.14 -2.04 -10.71
N SER A 25 -10.81 -3.18 -10.87
CA SER A 25 -11.92 -3.32 -11.83
C SER A 25 -13.13 -2.46 -11.44
N GLU A 26 -13.24 -2.10 -10.17
CA GLU A 26 -14.25 -1.17 -9.67
C GLU A 26 -14.03 0.26 -10.18
N LYS A 27 -15.04 0.79 -10.87
CA LYS A 27 -15.03 2.16 -11.40
C LYS A 27 -15.30 3.19 -10.32
N ASP A 28 -16.08 2.83 -9.30
CA ASP A 28 -16.33 3.69 -8.16
C ASP A 28 -15.23 3.53 -7.10
N LYS A 29 -14.74 4.66 -6.58
CA LYS A 29 -13.65 4.64 -5.60
C LYS A 29 -14.10 4.16 -4.23
N HIS A 30 -15.38 4.28 -3.85
CA HIS A 30 -15.88 3.70 -2.60
C HIS A 30 -16.01 2.18 -2.72
N ALA A 31 -16.54 1.66 -3.83
CA ALA A 31 -16.55 0.22 -4.12
C ALA A 31 -15.11 -0.36 -4.15
N GLN A 32 -14.16 0.34 -4.78
CA GLN A 32 -12.74 -0.04 -4.76
C GLN A 32 -12.17 -0.14 -3.33
N LEU A 33 -12.57 0.79 -2.44
CA LEU A 33 -12.17 0.80 -1.03
C LEU A 33 -12.84 -0.32 -0.21
N GLU A 34 -14.12 -0.60 -0.43
CA GLU A 34 -14.83 -1.73 0.20
C GLU A 34 -14.23 -3.07 -0.23
N THR A 35 -13.85 -3.19 -1.50
CA THR A 35 -13.21 -4.39 -2.07
C THR A 35 -11.81 -4.61 -1.49
N LEU A 36 -11.02 -3.55 -1.31
CA LEU A 36 -9.74 -3.62 -0.59
C LEU A 36 -9.95 -3.95 0.90
N ALA A 37 -10.95 -3.37 1.56
CA ALA A 37 -11.29 -3.68 2.95
C ALA A 37 -11.71 -5.15 3.12
N PHE A 38 -12.49 -5.69 2.17
CA PHE A 38 -12.85 -7.11 2.10
C PHE A 38 -11.60 -7.97 2.12
N PHE A 39 -10.69 -7.72 1.17
CA PHE A 39 -9.47 -8.49 1.00
C PHE A 39 -8.62 -8.51 2.28
N VAL A 40 -8.31 -7.34 2.83
CA VAL A 40 -7.41 -7.21 3.98
C VAL A 40 -8.02 -7.79 5.27
N ASP A 41 -9.32 -7.56 5.53
CA ASP A 41 -9.96 -8.09 6.74
C ASP A 41 -10.17 -9.61 6.64
N HIS A 42 -10.54 -10.17 5.47
CA HIS A 42 -10.70 -11.62 5.32
C HIS A 42 -9.35 -12.35 5.33
N LEU A 43 -8.28 -11.78 4.78
CA LEU A 43 -6.93 -12.33 4.90
C LEU A 43 -6.47 -12.38 6.37
N ARG A 44 -6.78 -11.33 7.16
CA ARG A 44 -6.57 -11.34 8.62
C ARG A 44 -7.41 -12.42 9.31
N GLN A 45 -8.73 -12.46 9.07
CA GLN A 45 -9.65 -13.44 9.70
C GLN A 45 -9.25 -14.89 9.46
N LYS A 46 -8.63 -15.20 8.31
CA LYS A 46 -8.11 -16.53 7.97
C LYS A 46 -6.89 -16.93 8.80
N LEU A 47 -6.20 -15.97 9.43
CA LEU A 47 -5.04 -16.17 10.28
C LEU A 47 -5.40 -16.13 11.78
N ASP A 48 -6.16 -15.14 12.25
CA ASP A 48 -6.45 -14.96 13.69
C ASP A 48 -7.85 -15.39 14.16
N HIS A 49 -8.77 -15.73 13.24
CA HIS A 49 -10.19 -15.98 13.52
C HIS A 49 -10.90 -14.84 14.29
N GLY A 50 -10.35 -13.62 14.29
CA GLY A 50 -10.91 -12.48 15.02
C GLY A 50 -12.17 -11.92 14.35
N TYR A 51 -13.00 -11.20 15.12
CA TYR A 51 -14.27 -10.64 14.66
C TYR A 51 -14.15 -9.78 13.38
N PRO A 52 -15.14 -9.78 12.47
CA PRO A 52 -15.14 -8.91 11.29
C PRO A 52 -15.03 -7.44 11.67
N SER A 53 -14.08 -6.74 11.05
CA SER A 53 -13.81 -5.31 11.33
C SER A 53 -14.66 -4.39 10.45
N PHE A 54 -15.13 -4.90 9.31
CA PHE A 54 -15.91 -4.17 8.31
C PHE A 54 -17.23 -4.87 7.99
N LYS A 55 -18.29 -4.06 7.86
CA LYS A 55 -19.46 -4.43 7.07
C LYS A 55 -19.20 -3.97 5.64
N ILE A 56 -19.59 -4.80 4.70
CA ILE A 56 -19.31 -4.65 3.28
C ILE A 56 -20.66 -4.86 2.61
N ASP A 57 -21.25 -3.74 2.24
CA ASP A 57 -22.68 -3.69 1.92
C ASP A 57 -22.91 -3.92 0.42
N PHE A 58 -21.91 -3.64 -0.43
CA PHE A 58 -22.03 -3.70 -1.89
C PHE A 58 -20.82 -4.31 -2.61
N LEU A 59 -20.42 -5.54 -2.24
CA LEU A 59 -19.45 -6.32 -3.02
C LEU A 59 -20.15 -7.34 -3.93
N ASP A 60 -19.80 -7.34 -5.21
CA ASP A 60 -20.33 -8.30 -6.19
C ASP A 60 -20.03 -9.76 -5.78
N PRO A 61 -21.01 -10.70 -5.87
CA PRO A 61 -20.80 -12.08 -5.44
C PRO A 61 -19.66 -12.82 -6.16
N ASN A 62 -19.43 -12.55 -7.46
CA ASN A 62 -18.40 -13.21 -8.25
C ASN A 62 -17.01 -12.63 -7.95
N GLN A 63 -16.88 -11.31 -7.81
CA GLN A 63 -15.65 -10.70 -7.28
C GLN A 63 -15.32 -11.22 -5.87
N LYS A 64 -16.33 -11.33 -5.00
CA LYS A 64 -16.17 -11.86 -3.64
C LYS A 64 -15.65 -13.29 -3.65
N GLU A 65 -16.17 -14.15 -4.52
CA GLU A 65 -15.71 -15.53 -4.69
C GLU A 65 -14.24 -15.56 -5.14
N GLN A 66 -13.88 -14.82 -6.18
CA GLN A 66 -12.51 -14.75 -6.71
C GLN A 66 -11.51 -14.15 -5.70
N LEU A 67 -11.92 -13.17 -4.89
CA LEU A 67 -11.09 -12.66 -3.78
C LEU A 67 -10.90 -13.70 -2.69
N LEU A 68 -11.92 -14.48 -2.35
CA LEU A 68 -11.79 -15.59 -1.40
C LEU A 68 -10.89 -16.71 -1.94
N GLU A 69 -10.92 -17.00 -3.25
CA GLU A 69 -9.97 -17.91 -3.90
C GLU A 69 -8.53 -17.39 -3.79
N ASN A 70 -8.28 -16.13 -4.14
CA ASN A 70 -6.96 -15.50 -4.00
C ASN A 70 -6.47 -15.51 -2.54
N ILE A 71 -7.33 -15.22 -1.56
CA ILE A 71 -7.01 -15.30 -0.13
C ILE A 71 -6.65 -16.74 0.26
N ASN A 72 -7.45 -17.73 -0.12
CA ASN A 72 -7.15 -19.13 0.18
C ASN A 72 -5.83 -19.58 -0.47
N HIS A 73 -5.50 -19.07 -1.66
CA HIS A 73 -4.22 -19.32 -2.33
C HIS A 73 -3.04 -18.64 -1.59
N PHE A 74 -3.18 -17.40 -1.12
CA PHE A 74 -2.16 -16.79 -0.25
C PHE A 74 -1.93 -17.61 1.03
N ILE A 75 -3.01 -18.07 1.68
CA ILE A 75 -2.95 -18.90 2.89
C ILE A 75 -2.24 -20.24 2.62
N SER A 76 -2.50 -20.90 1.48
CA SER A 76 -1.84 -22.17 1.13
C SER A 76 -0.35 -22.03 0.75
N LEU A 77 0.12 -20.80 0.48
CA LEU A 77 1.52 -20.48 0.17
C LEU A 77 2.33 -20.01 1.38
N PHE A 78 1.70 -19.79 2.53
CA PHE A 78 2.38 -19.39 3.77
C PHE A 78 3.09 -20.59 4.43
N PRO A 79 4.19 -20.34 5.16
CA PRO A 79 4.92 -21.38 5.87
C PRO A 79 4.10 -21.94 7.03
N GLU A 80 3.98 -23.26 7.07
CA GLU A 80 3.51 -23.94 8.26
C GLU A 80 4.53 -23.74 9.41
N ASN A 81 4.06 -23.22 10.54
CA ASN A 81 4.79 -23.09 11.81
C ASN A 81 6.00 -22.12 11.85
N ASP A 82 6.33 -21.40 10.78
CA ASP A 82 7.35 -20.32 10.80
C ASP A 82 6.69 -18.93 10.81
N LEU A 83 6.52 -18.39 12.02
CA LEU A 83 5.95 -17.07 12.25
C LEU A 83 6.82 -15.90 11.75
N PHE A 84 8.14 -16.07 11.64
CA PHE A 84 9.02 -15.02 11.13
C PHE A 84 8.97 -14.93 9.61
N LYS A 85 8.98 -16.08 8.92
CA LYS A 85 8.77 -16.11 7.47
C LYS A 85 7.35 -15.68 7.09
N LEU A 86 6.34 -16.07 7.85
CA LEU A 86 4.96 -15.57 7.70
C LEU A 86 4.90 -14.04 7.81
N ALA A 87 5.57 -13.43 8.78
CA ALA A 87 5.58 -11.97 8.95
C ALA A 87 6.10 -11.26 7.69
N GLY A 88 7.22 -11.72 7.14
CA GLY A 88 7.80 -11.17 5.91
C GLY A 88 6.88 -11.35 4.69
N GLU A 89 6.31 -12.55 4.50
CA GLU A 89 5.44 -12.86 3.36
C GLU A 89 4.12 -12.10 3.43
N LEU A 90 3.47 -12.03 4.59
CA LEU A 90 2.24 -11.25 4.78
C LEU A 90 2.49 -9.75 4.56
N ASN A 91 3.59 -9.20 5.08
CA ASN A 91 3.94 -7.80 4.82
C ASN A 91 4.16 -7.55 3.32
N TYR A 92 4.84 -8.45 2.62
CA TYR A 92 5.06 -8.34 1.18
C TYR A 92 3.75 -8.34 0.39
N ILE A 93 2.85 -9.28 0.67
CA ILE A 93 1.56 -9.40 -0.03
C ILE A 93 0.71 -8.16 0.21
N LEU A 94 0.48 -7.79 1.48
CA LEU A 94 -0.32 -6.61 1.84
C LEU A 94 0.25 -5.35 1.21
N SER A 95 1.55 -5.10 1.39
CA SER A 95 2.20 -3.91 0.81
C SER A 95 2.11 -3.87 -0.70
N SER A 96 2.30 -5.00 -1.40
CA SER A 96 2.29 -5.05 -2.86
C SER A 96 0.88 -4.83 -3.43
N VAL A 97 -0.14 -5.44 -2.82
CA VAL A 97 -1.55 -5.20 -3.21
C VAL A 97 -1.92 -3.74 -2.96
N ILE A 98 -1.60 -3.20 -1.78
CA ILE A 98 -1.90 -1.80 -1.43
C ILE A 98 -1.18 -0.82 -2.37
N TRP A 99 0.12 -1.02 -2.66
CA TRP A 99 0.83 -0.16 -3.61
C TRP A 99 0.29 -0.29 -5.03
N GLY A 100 -0.05 -1.50 -5.47
CA GLY A 100 -0.71 -1.75 -6.75
C GLY A 100 -1.98 -0.91 -6.89
N VAL A 101 -2.89 -1.00 -5.92
CA VAL A 101 -4.14 -0.23 -5.84
C VAL A 101 -3.90 1.30 -5.72
N LEU A 102 -2.75 1.72 -5.20
CA LEU A 102 -2.35 3.13 -5.07
C LEU A 102 -1.69 3.72 -6.33
N GLY A 103 -1.61 2.96 -7.42
CA GLY A 103 -1.10 3.39 -8.73
C GLY A 103 0.27 2.84 -9.13
N ASP A 104 0.78 1.79 -8.48
CA ASP A 104 1.99 1.08 -8.95
C ASP A 104 1.65 -0.07 -9.94
N SER A 105 0.37 -0.43 -10.10
CA SER A 105 -0.10 -1.31 -11.19
C SER A 105 -0.61 -0.50 -12.38
N LEU A 106 -0.46 -1.04 -13.60
CA LEU A 106 -1.03 -0.47 -14.83
C LEU A 106 -2.57 -0.37 -14.79
N SER A 107 -3.22 -1.23 -14.00
CA SER A 107 -4.67 -1.26 -13.81
C SER A 107 -5.17 -0.18 -12.83
N ALA A 108 -4.27 0.56 -12.18
CA ALA A 108 -4.61 1.51 -11.12
C ALA A 108 -4.21 2.94 -11.47
N GLU A 109 -5.13 3.89 -11.32
CA GLU A 109 -4.81 5.31 -11.37
C GLU A 109 -3.98 5.75 -10.14
N PRO A 110 -3.02 6.67 -10.29
CA PRO A 110 -2.29 7.25 -9.16
C PRO A 110 -3.20 7.84 -8.08
N ALA A 111 -3.19 7.23 -6.90
CA ALA A 111 -4.09 7.62 -5.81
C ALA A 111 -3.75 9.01 -5.24
N ARG A 112 -4.78 9.85 -5.10
CA ARG A 112 -4.72 11.16 -4.42
C ARG A 112 -4.72 11.01 -2.90
N TYR A 113 -4.31 12.07 -2.18
CA TYR A 113 -4.21 12.07 -0.71
C TYR A 113 -5.48 11.59 0.01
N GLY A 114 -6.67 12.11 -0.34
CA GLY A 114 -7.93 11.70 0.32
C GLY A 114 -8.19 10.18 0.24
N TYR A 115 -7.86 9.55 -0.88
CA TYR A 115 -7.97 8.11 -1.07
C TYR A 115 -6.94 7.35 -0.21
N ARG A 116 -5.69 7.85 -0.15
CA ARG A 116 -4.63 7.31 0.74
C ARG A 116 -5.02 7.39 2.22
N THR A 117 -5.59 8.51 2.64
CA THR A 117 -6.10 8.71 4.01
C THR A 117 -7.26 7.77 4.33
N PHE A 118 -8.13 7.48 3.36
CA PHE A 118 -9.21 6.51 3.54
C PHE A 118 -8.66 5.08 3.71
N ILE A 119 -7.72 4.65 2.86
CA ILE A 119 -7.03 3.36 3.04
C ILE A 119 -6.31 3.30 4.39
N LYS A 120 -5.66 4.39 4.83
CA LYS A 120 -5.04 4.47 6.16
C LYS A 120 -6.08 4.22 7.26
N GLY A 121 -7.26 4.81 7.16
CA GLY A 121 -8.38 4.57 8.06
C GLY A 121 -8.86 3.12 8.06
N ILE A 122 -9.01 2.51 6.87
CA ILE A 122 -9.36 1.08 6.74
C ILE A 122 -8.35 0.20 7.48
N LEU A 123 -7.07 0.33 7.15
CA LEU A 123 -6.00 -0.49 7.74
C LEU A 123 -5.92 -0.31 9.26
N TRP A 124 -6.09 0.92 9.76
CA TRP A 124 -6.16 1.18 11.20
C TRP A 124 -7.34 0.50 11.89
N THR A 125 -8.53 0.48 11.28
CA THR A 125 -9.70 -0.20 11.83
C THR A 125 -9.49 -1.72 11.83
N ILE A 126 -8.95 -2.30 10.75
CA ILE A 126 -8.60 -3.73 10.69
C ILE A 126 -7.56 -4.09 11.75
N TYR A 127 -6.52 -3.27 11.92
CA TYR A 127 -5.50 -3.45 12.96
C TYR A 127 -6.11 -3.48 14.37
N HIS A 128 -7.02 -2.55 14.70
CA HIS A 128 -7.72 -2.55 15.98
C HIS A 128 -8.72 -3.72 16.12
N GLY A 129 -9.18 -4.30 15.01
CA GLY A 129 -9.97 -5.53 14.95
C GLY A 129 -9.18 -6.81 15.27
N ILE A 130 -7.84 -6.77 15.26
CA ILE A 130 -6.99 -7.91 15.68
C ILE A 130 -7.14 -8.11 17.19
N ASN A 131 -8.08 -8.98 17.56
CA ASN A 131 -8.41 -9.32 18.94
C ASN A 131 -7.72 -10.63 19.35
N GLY A 132 -7.19 -10.67 20.57
CA GLY A 132 -6.53 -11.85 21.13
C GLY A 132 -5.69 -11.53 22.35
N ALA A 133 -5.21 -12.58 23.04
CA ALA A 133 -4.32 -12.41 24.17
C ALA A 133 -2.96 -11.85 23.72
N ALA A 134 -2.37 -10.93 24.50
CA ALA A 134 -1.05 -10.38 24.20
C ALA A 134 0.11 -11.41 24.25
N SER A 135 -0.17 -12.64 24.69
CA SER A 135 0.73 -13.80 24.66
C SER A 135 0.60 -14.66 23.40
N ASP A 136 -0.41 -14.42 22.55
CA ASP A 136 -0.56 -15.13 21.28
C ASP A 136 0.46 -14.60 20.27
N ARG A 137 1.37 -15.50 19.85
CA ARG A 137 2.50 -15.18 18.98
C ARG A 137 2.04 -14.77 17.58
N LEU A 138 0.92 -15.31 17.09
CA LEU A 138 0.38 -14.94 15.78
C LEU A 138 -0.24 -13.55 15.84
N VAL A 139 -0.99 -13.24 16.89
CA VAL A 139 -1.54 -11.90 17.14
C VAL A 139 -0.44 -10.83 17.22
N ILE A 140 0.68 -11.13 17.88
CA ILE A 140 1.86 -10.24 17.91
C ILE A 140 2.39 -9.99 16.49
N VAL A 141 2.59 -11.05 15.70
CA VAL A 141 3.08 -10.94 14.31
C VAL A 141 2.13 -10.11 13.45
N LEU A 142 0.83 -10.40 13.48
CA LEU A 142 -0.18 -9.66 12.69
C LEU A 142 -0.19 -8.17 13.05
N ARG A 143 -0.17 -7.83 14.34
CA ARG A 143 -0.10 -6.43 14.79
C ARG A 143 1.18 -5.73 14.32
N GLY A 144 2.33 -6.39 14.39
CA GLY A 144 3.60 -5.87 13.88
C GLY A 144 3.53 -5.60 12.37
N VAL A 145 3.11 -6.60 11.60
CA VAL A 145 2.99 -6.50 10.13
C VAL A 145 2.02 -5.39 9.71
N PHE A 146 0.84 -5.30 10.31
CA PHE A 146 -0.13 -4.24 9.99
C PHE A 146 0.40 -2.85 10.33
N THR A 147 1.12 -2.69 11.46
CA THR A 147 1.77 -1.42 11.82
C THR A 147 2.79 -1.01 10.75
N ASP A 148 3.68 -1.91 10.35
CA ASP A 148 4.68 -1.65 9.30
C ASP A 148 4.04 -1.30 7.95
N VAL A 149 2.96 -1.99 7.56
CA VAL A 149 2.23 -1.72 6.31
C VAL A 149 1.58 -0.33 6.32
N ILE A 150 0.95 0.06 7.44
CA ILE A 150 0.34 1.39 7.63
C ILE A 150 1.38 2.51 7.51
N ASP A 151 2.54 2.31 8.14
CA ASP A 151 3.66 3.25 8.15
C ASP A 151 4.31 3.40 6.76
N GLU A 152 4.63 2.28 6.11
CA GLU A 152 5.31 2.26 4.82
C GLU A 152 4.40 2.78 3.69
N MET A 153 3.09 2.52 3.76
CA MET A 153 2.10 3.12 2.84
C MET A 153 2.13 4.65 2.89
N TYR A 154 2.31 5.23 4.09
CA TYR A 154 2.46 6.68 4.24
C TYR A 154 3.77 7.15 3.61
N ARG A 155 4.91 6.52 3.95
CA ARG A 155 6.26 6.93 3.50
C ARG A 155 6.43 6.96 1.98
N ARG A 156 6.07 5.87 1.27
CA ARG A 156 6.61 5.59 -0.08
C ARG A 156 6.03 6.43 -1.23
N LYS A 157 4.89 7.09 -1.02
CA LYS A 157 4.19 7.89 -2.07
C LYS A 157 3.55 9.17 -1.54
N THR A 158 3.26 9.26 -0.23
CA THR A 158 2.70 10.50 0.34
C THR A 158 3.76 11.58 0.46
N SER A 159 5.00 11.22 0.77
CA SER A 159 6.15 12.14 0.82
C SER A 159 6.37 12.93 -0.47
N VAL A 160 6.35 12.27 -1.64
CA VAL A 160 6.50 12.95 -2.94
C VAL A 160 5.32 13.90 -3.20
N TYR A 161 4.09 13.45 -2.93
CA TYR A 161 2.89 14.29 -3.06
C TYR A 161 2.88 15.47 -2.07
N GLU A 162 3.35 15.27 -0.83
CA GLU A 162 3.47 16.31 0.19
C GLU A 162 4.55 17.33 -0.21
N ASN A 163 5.70 16.88 -0.73
CA ASN A 163 6.74 17.76 -1.29
C ASN A 163 6.20 18.58 -2.48
N GLU A 164 5.49 17.94 -3.42
CA GLU A 164 4.80 18.62 -4.51
C GLU A 164 3.74 19.60 -4.01
N LYS A 165 3.02 19.28 -2.93
CA LYS A 165 2.02 20.18 -2.35
C LYS A 165 2.63 21.35 -1.60
N ILE A 166 3.72 21.16 -0.87
CA ILE A 166 4.49 22.25 -0.25
C ILE A 166 4.99 23.22 -1.33
N ALA A 167 5.49 22.69 -2.46
CA ALA A 167 5.91 23.49 -3.61
C ALA A 167 4.73 24.19 -4.31
N GLN A 168 3.62 23.50 -4.57
CA GLN A 168 2.43 24.05 -5.26
C GLN A 168 1.66 25.06 -4.43
N ASN A 169 1.59 24.86 -3.10
CA ASN A 169 0.91 25.76 -2.18
C ASN A 169 1.76 26.98 -1.81
N GLY A 170 3.05 26.98 -2.18
CA GLY A 170 4.00 28.05 -1.81
C GLY A 170 4.13 28.19 -0.29
N ASP A 171 4.25 27.06 0.41
CA ASP A 171 4.05 27.02 1.86
C ASP A 171 5.02 27.94 2.63
N ILE A 172 4.56 28.44 3.77
CA ILE A 172 5.09 29.63 4.49
C ILE A 172 6.56 29.45 4.95
N TRP A 173 7.08 28.23 4.88
CA TRP A 173 8.42 27.85 5.29
C TRP A 173 9.29 27.59 4.05
N PRO A 174 10.33 28.40 3.79
CA PRO A 174 11.21 28.16 2.66
C PRO A 174 11.85 26.77 2.80
N LEU A 175 11.81 25.98 1.73
CA LEU A 175 12.36 24.63 1.62
C LEU A 175 13.88 24.61 1.87
N LYS A 176 14.27 24.68 3.15
CA LYS A 176 15.63 24.43 3.61
C LYS A 176 15.77 22.97 3.99
N GLU A 177 16.48 22.25 3.11
CA GLU A 177 17.24 21.04 3.44
C GLU A 177 16.42 19.82 3.89
N ILE A 178 15.46 19.38 3.07
CA ILE A 178 15.17 17.94 2.98
C ILE A 178 16.14 17.33 1.96
N ALA A 179 17.31 16.93 2.43
CA ALA A 179 18.40 16.45 1.60
C ALA A 179 18.14 15.03 1.04
N TRP A 180 17.51 14.96 -0.13
CA TRP A 180 17.55 13.75 -0.97
C TRP A 180 18.63 13.92 -2.05
N LYS A 181 19.81 13.36 -1.79
CA LYS A 181 20.80 13.08 -2.84
C LYS A 181 20.37 11.85 -3.62
N GLU A 182 19.65 12.06 -4.71
CA GLU A 182 19.71 11.16 -5.86
C GLU A 182 20.13 11.98 -7.09
N GLU A 183 21.04 11.43 -7.88
CA GLU A 183 21.82 12.18 -8.86
C GLU A 183 21.01 12.48 -10.12
N VAL A 184 20.55 13.72 -10.26
CA VAL A 184 20.11 14.26 -11.54
C VAL A 184 21.32 14.91 -12.23
N PRO A 185 21.67 14.54 -13.48
CA PRO A 185 22.80 15.13 -14.20
C PRO A 185 22.68 16.65 -14.32
N ILE A 186 23.79 17.35 -14.06
CA ILE A 186 23.85 18.82 -13.94
C ILE A 186 23.77 19.55 -15.30
N ASP A 187 23.79 18.83 -16.41
CA ASP A 187 23.91 19.36 -17.78
C ASP A 187 22.65 20.08 -18.32
N VAL A 188 21.64 20.32 -17.48
CA VAL A 188 20.44 21.13 -17.82
C VAL A 188 20.40 22.45 -17.03
N ILE A 189 21.40 22.73 -16.18
CA ILE A 189 21.42 23.94 -15.33
C ILE A 189 22.75 24.72 -15.45
N ARG A 190 23.10 25.19 -16.67
CA ARG A 190 23.84 26.46 -16.94
C ARG A 190 24.14 26.69 -18.44
N GLY A 191 23.98 27.95 -18.87
CA GLY A 191 24.30 28.48 -20.21
C GLY A 191 23.18 28.25 -21.24
N GLU A 192 22.83 29.16 -22.16
CA GLU A 192 23.23 30.55 -22.44
C GLU A 192 22.03 31.27 -23.13
N GLU A 193 21.79 32.59 -23.07
CA GLU A 193 22.34 33.70 -22.27
C GLU A 193 21.18 34.70 -21.98
N PHE A 194 21.32 35.61 -21.01
CA PHE A 194 20.49 36.84 -20.92
C PHE A 194 21.45 38.03 -21.04
N LYS A 195 21.42 38.72 -22.18
CA LYS A 195 22.09 40.01 -22.36
C LYS A 195 21.07 41.04 -22.84
N GLU A 196 20.63 41.87 -21.91
CA GLU A 196 20.24 43.24 -22.25
C GLU A 196 21.52 44.03 -22.51
N GLU A 197 21.63 44.66 -23.67
CA GLU A 197 22.51 45.82 -23.84
C GLU A 197 21.79 46.82 -24.76
N GLN A 198 21.50 48.00 -24.19
CA GLN A 198 21.12 49.17 -24.96
C GLN A 198 22.39 49.82 -25.50
N GLU A 199 22.42 50.22 -26.77
CA GLU A 199 22.98 51.50 -27.24
C GLU A 199 22.93 51.59 -28.79
N SER A 200 22.05 52.45 -29.32
CA SER A 200 22.13 53.20 -30.60
C SER A 200 20.83 53.96 -30.85
#